data_AF-A0A7S1QM28-F1
#
_entry.id   AF-A0A7S1QM28-F1
#
_cell.length_a   1.000
_cell.length_b   1.000
_cell.length_c   1.000
_cell.angle_alpha   90.00
_cell.angle_beta   90.00
_cell.angle_gamma   90.00
#
_symmetry.space_group_name_H-M   'P 1'
#
loop_
_entity.id
_entity.type
_entity.pdbx_description
1 polymer ?
#
loop_
_entity_poly.entity_id
_entity_poly.type
_entity_poly.pdbx_seq_one_letter_code
_entity_poly.pdbx_strand_id
1 'polypeptide(L)'
;AGGDKKAAHRICLAALPPVVYALFLIASRDTQSRWCVNDWKTTDCLGEKGRQAVRSNGTDLEVVLPSYGQTGTSSVVAALRELGYRAYHADDYSIFSRSLMFDKIDGRHWSRGVTRCRMEAIALEPTTDVVPIAVATSPKAKFILTWRSYSAWQRSTGGARVKEARFTSIMRVLRKGNRMVPWIEIWDRAFGTIRRVREAGDPFHFSKDLTTSFLYRVVCNGYGWPMQDHTNRGTYKSRGGEEAYLGHQNEIRTLVPKGRLLEFDVSKHGWVELERFLNRSSGRAGTPFPHPRTKDMRTNDMIMERHFARTKWALFLMAVLHALSTALLAAALGSAGLKW
;
A
#
# COMPACT_ATOMS: atom_id res chain seq x y z
N ALA A 1 21.03 -36.96 24.15
CA ALA A 1 19.60 -36.74 24.43
C ALA A 1 19.04 -35.65 23.52
N GLY A 2 18.70 -36.01 22.27
CA GLY A 2 18.05 -35.12 21.31
C GLY A 2 16.55 -35.36 21.33
N GLY A 3 15.84 -34.64 22.20
CA GLY A 3 14.38 -34.73 22.29
C GLY A 3 13.71 -33.85 21.24
N ASP A 4 12.87 -34.46 20.40
CA ASP A 4 12.09 -33.81 19.35
C ASP A 4 11.09 -32.80 19.94
N LYS A 5 11.47 -31.52 19.91
CA LYS A 5 10.64 -30.39 20.37
C LYS A 5 9.33 -30.22 19.58
N LYS A 6 9.12 -30.93 18.46
CA LYS A 6 7.84 -30.90 17.73
C LYS A 6 6.77 -31.79 18.36
N ALA A 7 7.14 -32.81 19.13
CA ALA A 7 6.16 -33.71 19.77
C ALA A 7 5.40 -33.02 20.91
N ALA A 8 6.03 -32.08 21.65
CA ALA A 8 5.40 -31.36 22.77
C ALA A 8 4.37 -30.30 22.34
N HIS A 9 4.28 -29.94 21.05
CA HIS A 9 3.25 -29.04 20.52
C HIS A 9 2.00 -29.77 20.01
N ARG A 10 1.97 -31.11 20.03
CA ARG A 10 0.79 -31.94 19.75
C ARG A 10 0.01 -32.29 21.02
N ILE A 11 0.01 -31.41 22.02
CA ILE A 11 -0.97 -31.48 23.11
C ILE A 11 -2.36 -31.27 22.48
N CYS A 12 -3.29 -32.19 22.78
CA CYS A 12 -4.55 -32.45 22.09
C CYS A 12 -5.42 -31.22 21.78
N LEU A 13 -5.19 -30.60 20.63
CA LEU A 13 -6.15 -29.69 20.00
C LEU A 13 -7.53 -30.35 19.77
N ALA A 14 -7.58 -31.67 19.68
CA ALA A 14 -8.81 -32.45 19.53
C ALA A 14 -9.72 -32.45 20.77
N ALA A 15 -9.23 -32.02 21.93
CA ALA A 15 -10.03 -31.94 23.17
C ALA A 15 -10.69 -30.56 23.38
N LEU A 16 -10.38 -29.58 22.54
CA LEU A 16 -11.05 -28.28 22.61
C LEU A 16 -12.48 -28.42 22.07
N PRO A 17 -13.47 -27.74 22.69
CA PRO A 17 -14.80 -27.64 22.11
C PRO A 17 -14.69 -27.21 20.64
N PRO A 18 -15.51 -27.74 19.71
CA PRO A 18 -15.40 -27.45 18.28
C PRO A 18 -15.35 -25.95 17.95
N VAL A 19 -16.02 -25.13 18.76
CA VAL A 19 -16.01 -23.66 18.66
C VAL A 19 -14.62 -23.08 19.01
N VAL A 20 -13.97 -23.56 20.07
CA VAL A 20 -12.64 -23.11 20.50
C VAL A 20 -11.57 -23.61 19.54
N TYR A 21 -11.70 -24.85 19.03
CA TYR A 21 -10.80 -25.37 18.00
C TYR A 21 -10.96 -24.59 16.67
N ALA A 22 -12.18 -24.27 16.26
CA ALA A 22 -12.44 -23.43 15.10
C ALA A 22 -11.86 -22.02 15.29
N LEU A 23 -12.07 -21.39 16.45
CA LEU A 23 -11.47 -20.08 16.78
C LEU A 23 -9.94 -20.15 16.83
N PHE A 24 -9.35 -21.24 17.30
CA PHE A 24 -7.90 -21.44 17.34
C PHE A 24 -7.31 -21.63 15.95
N LEU A 25 -7.94 -22.43 15.08
CA LEU A 25 -7.57 -22.53 13.66
C LEU A 25 -7.76 -21.20 12.92
N ILE A 26 -8.77 -20.41 13.32
CA ILE A 26 -8.99 -19.06 12.82
C ILE A 26 -7.94 -18.08 13.38
N ALA A 27 -7.39 -18.29 14.57
CA ALA A 27 -6.40 -17.40 15.18
C ALA A 27 -4.93 -17.81 14.91
N SER A 28 -4.68 -19.07 14.52
CA SER A 28 -3.34 -19.63 14.35
C SER A 28 -2.67 -19.06 13.10
N ARG A 29 -1.92 -17.98 13.32
CA ARG A 29 -0.82 -17.36 12.55
C ARG A 29 -0.99 -17.01 11.06
N ASP A 30 -2.02 -17.43 10.35
CA ASP A 30 -2.08 -17.20 8.90
C ASP A 30 -3.49 -16.92 8.34
N THR A 31 -4.44 -16.54 9.18
CA THR A 31 -5.78 -16.18 8.70
C THR A 31 -5.87 -14.77 8.17
N GLN A 32 -5.27 -13.78 8.85
CA GLN A 32 -5.19 -12.42 8.30
C GLN A 32 -4.52 -12.41 6.91
N SER A 33 -3.55 -13.31 6.71
CA SER A 33 -3.03 -13.58 5.39
C SER A 33 -4.15 -14.19 4.55
N ARG A 34 -4.72 -15.38 4.82
CA ARG A 34 -5.80 -15.95 3.99
C ARG A 34 -6.95 -15.00 3.60
N TRP A 35 -7.45 -14.15 4.48
CA TRP A 35 -8.59 -13.26 4.16
C TRP A 35 -8.22 -12.18 3.15
N CYS A 36 -7.14 -11.46 3.42
CA CYS A 36 -6.66 -10.42 2.52
C CYS A 36 -5.80 -11.02 1.36
N VAL A 37 -5.17 -12.18 1.53
CA VAL A 37 -4.18 -12.87 0.64
C VAL A 37 -4.81 -13.91 -0.28
N ASN A 38 -5.88 -14.62 0.07
CA ASN A 38 -6.43 -15.60 -0.87
C ASN A 38 -7.37 -14.96 -1.90
N ASP A 39 -8.01 -13.83 -1.55
CA ASP A 39 -9.02 -13.20 -2.41
C ASP A 39 -8.48 -12.05 -3.30
N TRP A 40 -7.22 -11.62 -3.17
CA TRP A 40 -6.68 -10.57 -4.07
C TRP A 40 -6.54 -11.03 -5.52
N LYS A 41 -6.43 -12.35 -5.75
CA LYS A 41 -6.40 -12.92 -7.09
C LYS A 41 -7.77 -12.81 -7.78
N THR A 42 -8.85 -12.69 -7.01
CA THR A 42 -10.23 -12.90 -7.47
C THR A 42 -11.12 -11.66 -7.42
N THR A 43 -10.78 -10.58 -6.69
CA THR A 43 -11.65 -9.39 -6.62
C THR A 43 -10.99 -8.03 -6.83
N ASP A 44 -9.68 -7.86 -6.57
CA ASP A 44 -9.06 -6.52 -6.67
C ASP A 44 -8.95 -6.05 -8.13
N CYS A 45 -9.52 -4.88 -8.41
CA CYS A 45 -9.59 -4.28 -9.74
C CYS A 45 -10.26 -5.18 -10.80
N LEU A 46 -11.11 -6.13 -10.39
CA LEU A 46 -11.73 -7.09 -11.30
C LEU A 46 -13.12 -6.70 -11.80
N GLY A 47 -13.44 -5.40 -11.82
CA GLY A 47 -14.54 -4.92 -12.65
C GLY A 47 -14.39 -5.40 -14.11
N GLU A 48 -15.48 -5.35 -14.89
CA GLU A 48 -15.52 -5.86 -16.27
C GLU A 48 -14.32 -5.43 -17.12
N LYS A 49 -13.93 -4.14 -17.00
CA LYS A 49 -12.77 -3.56 -17.68
C LYS A 49 -11.43 -4.17 -17.26
N GLY A 50 -11.26 -4.51 -15.98
CA GLY A 50 -10.02 -5.12 -15.48
C GLY A 50 -9.84 -6.57 -15.93
N ARG A 51 -10.94 -7.31 -16.14
CA ARG A 51 -10.90 -8.69 -16.67
C ARG A 51 -10.45 -8.75 -18.13
N GLN A 52 -10.84 -7.77 -18.95
CA GLN A 52 -10.48 -7.73 -20.37
C GLN A 52 -9.01 -7.36 -20.61
N ALA A 53 -8.40 -6.61 -19.68
CA ALA A 53 -7.08 -6.02 -19.86
C ALA A 53 -5.90 -7.02 -19.71
N VAL A 54 -6.10 -8.22 -19.15
CA VAL A 54 -5.02 -9.16 -18.73
C VAL A 54 -4.32 -9.92 -19.89
N ARG A 55 -4.47 -9.49 -21.15
CA ARG A 55 -4.03 -10.31 -22.32
C ARG A 55 -2.63 -10.00 -22.87
N SER A 56 -1.94 -8.96 -22.41
CA SER A 56 -0.61 -8.57 -22.92
C SER A 56 0.52 -8.80 -21.91
N ASN A 57 1.75 -8.99 -22.42
CA ASN A 57 2.97 -9.08 -21.59
C ASN A 57 3.51 -7.69 -21.17
N GLY A 58 3.00 -6.61 -21.76
CA GLY A 58 3.38 -5.22 -21.46
C GLY A 58 2.33 -4.47 -20.65
N THR A 59 2.57 -3.19 -20.41
CA THR A 59 1.61 -2.31 -19.71
C THR A 59 1.30 -1.07 -20.53
N ASP A 60 0.13 -0.49 -20.27
CA ASP A 60 -0.29 0.80 -20.84
C ASP A 60 0.08 1.97 -19.91
N LEU A 61 1.11 1.81 -19.07
CA LEU A 61 1.61 2.92 -18.25
C LEU A 61 2.13 4.04 -19.15
N GLU A 62 1.67 5.25 -18.86
CA GLU A 62 2.12 6.48 -19.51
C GLU A 62 3.21 7.18 -18.67
N VAL A 63 3.10 7.11 -17.34
CA VAL A 63 4.03 7.79 -16.43
C VAL A 63 4.49 6.90 -15.28
N VAL A 64 5.80 6.82 -15.04
CA VAL A 64 6.39 6.08 -13.92
C VAL A 64 7.23 7.03 -13.06
N LEU A 65 7.07 6.98 -11.74
CA LEU A 65 7.89 7.72 -10.80
C LEU A 65 8.79 6.72 -10.06
N PRO A 66 10.02 6.48 -10.55
CA PRO A 66 10.96 5.53 -9.94
C PRO A 66 11.68 6.08 -8.69
N SER A 67 11.32 7.28 -8.25
CA SER A 67 11.99 8.00 -7.16
C SER A 67 11.84 7.32 -5.80
N TYR A 68 12.76 7.66 -4.90
CA TYR A 68 12.58 7.40 -3.48
C TYR A 68 11.40 8.15 -2.88
N GLY A 69 10.80 7.54 -1.85
CA GLY A 69 9.92 8.24 -0.92
C GLY A 69 10.56 9.48 -0.34
N GLN A 70 9.73 10.45 0.05
CA GLN A 70 10.17 11.72 0.65
C GLN A 70 10.94 12.67 -0.29
N THR A 71 10.89 12.43 -1.61
CA THR A 71 11.46 13.33 -2.64
C THR A 71 10.40 14.20 -3.33
N GLY A 72 9.13 14.13 -2.92
CA GLY A 72 8.03 14.85 -3.55
C GLY A 72 7.14 14.00 -4.46
N THR A 73 7.26 12.67 -4.39
CA THR A 73 6.43 11.73 -5.16
C THR A 73 4.93 11.96 -4.97
N SER A 74 4.46 12.23 -3.75
CA SER A 74 3.04 12.53 -3.50
C SER A 74 2.57 13.82 -4.16
N SER A 75 3.44 14.82 -4.28
CA SER A 75 3.13 16.06 -5.01
C SER A 75 2.94 15.77 -6.50
N VAL A 76 3.88 15.04 -7.12
CA VAL A 76 3.77 14.71 -8.55
C VAL A 76 2.60 13.76 -8.81
N VAL A 77 2.32 12.78 -7.94
CA VAL A 77 1.12 11.93 -8.07
C VAL A 77 -0.17 12.74 -7.94
N ALA A 78 -0.23 13.71 -7.02
CA ALA A 78 -1.38 14.61 -6.92
C ALA A 78 -1.55 15.45 -8.20
N ALA A 79 -0.45 15.99 -8.74
CA ALA A 79 -0.47 16.75 -9.99
C ALA A 79 -0.94 15.89 -11.18
N LEU A 80 -0.44 14.65 -11.30
CA LEU A 80 -0.88 13.71 -12.32
C LEU A 80 -2.39 13.41 -12.22
N ARG A 81 -2.93 13.27 -11.01
CA ARG A 81 -4.38 13.10 -10.82
C ARG A 81 -5.17 14.32 -11.28
N GLU A 82 -4.67 15.52 -11.01
CA GLU A 82 -5.27 16.77 -11.48
C GLU A 82 -5.17 16.95 -13.01
N LEU A 83 -4.19 16.31 -13.66
CA LEU A 83 -4.10 16.16 -15.12
C LEU A 83 -5.03 15.07 -15.68
N GLY A 84 -5.76 14.35 -14.82
CA GLY A 84 -6.70 13.30 -15.21
C GLY A 84 -6.10 11.90 -15.30
N TYR A 85 -4.84 11.70 -14.91
CA TYR A 85 -4.26 10.36 -14.87
C TYR A 85 -4.85 9.54 -13.73
N ARG A 86 -5.08 8.25 -13.98
CA ARG A 86 -5.29 7.24 -12.95
C ARG A 86 -3.96 6.88 -12.30
N ALA A 87 -3.45 7.82 -11.49
CA ALA A 87 -2.15 7.71 -10.85
C ALA A 87 -2.26 7.03 -9.47
N TYR A 88 -1.46 5.99 -9.25
CA TYR A 88 -1.29 5.36 -7.95
C TYR A 88 -0.01 5.76 -7.25
N HIS A 89 -0.14 5.95 -5.94
CA HIS A 89 0.96 6.03 -5.00
C HIS A 89 1.05 4.72 -4.21
N ALA A 90 2.09 4.58 -3.39
CA ALA A 90 2.33 3.44 -2.50
C ALA A 90 1.07 3.00 -1.74
N ASP A 91 0.33 3.98 -1.22
CA ASP A 91 -0.88 3.74 -0.44
C ASP A 91 -1.98 3.04 -1.25
N ASP A 92 -2.10 3.34 -2.55
CA ASP A 92 -3.18 2.80 -3.38
C ASP A 92 -2.91 1.35 -3.79
N TYR A 93 -1.75 1.11 -4.40
CA TYR A 93 -1.45 -0.24 -4.86
C TYR A 93 -1.08 -1.17 -3.70
N SER A 94 -0.78 -0.62 -2.50
CA SER A 94 -0.64 -1.45 -1.31
C SER A 94 -1.88 -2.21 -0.89
N ILE A 95 -3.01 -1.86 -1.50
CA ILE A 95 -4.33 -2.40 -1.21
C ILE A 95 -4.91 -3.04 -2.47
N PHE A 96 -4.91 -2.32 -3.59
CA PHE A 96 -5.57 -2.76 -4.83
C PHE A 96 -4.67 -3.63 -5.74
N SER A 97 -3.35 -3.53 -5.61
CA SER A 97 -2.42 -4.31 -6.43
C SER A 97 -1.25 -4.81 -5.60
N ARG A 98 -1.58 -5.49 -4.51
CA ARG A 98 -0.62 -6.00 -3.51
C ARG A 98 0.47 -6.88 -4.10
N SER A 99 0.17 -7.57 -5.20
CA SER A 99 1.16 -8.38 -5.91
C SER A 99 2.36 -7.56 -6.39
N LEU A 100 2.18 -6.26 -6.63
CA LEU A 100 3.29 -5.35 -6.99
C LEU A 100 4.29 -5.15 -5.84
N MET A 101 3.90 -5.46 -4.60
CA MET A 101 4.76 -5.34 -3.42
C MET A 101 5.47 -6.64 -3.02
N PHE A 102 5.21 -7.75 -3.72
CA PHE A 102 5.85 -9.04 -3.39
C PHE A 102 7.32 -9.07 -3.77
N ASP A 103 8.13 -9.73 -2.95
CA ASP A 103 9.61 -9.71 -3.02
C ASP A 103 10.20 -10.12 -4.37
N LYS A 104 9.52 -11.03 -5.07
CA LYS A 104 9.91 -11.50 -6.39
C LYS A 104 8.77 -11.25 -7.34
N ILE A 105 8.90 -10.20 -8.13
CA ILE A 105 7.98 -9.90 -9.22
C ILE A 105 8.72 -10.03 -10.54
N ASP A 106 8.11 -10.75 -11.49
CA ASP A 106 8.57 -10.78 -12.88
C ASP A 106 7.72 -9.81 -13.73
N GLY A 107 8.14 -9.59 -14.97
CA GLY A 107 7.43 -8.71 -15.90
C GLY A 107 5.97 -9.11 -16.13
N ARG A 108 5.64 -10.41 -16.11
CA ARG A 108 4.26 -10.88 -16.31
C ARG A 108 3.37 -10.53 -15.12
N HIS A 109 3.86 -10.75 -13.90
CA HIS A 109 3.14 -10.42 -12.66
C HIS A 109 2.99 -8.91 -12.51
N TRP A 110 4.04 -8.15 -12.83
CA TRP A 110 4.00 -6.69 -12.89
C TRP A 110 2.94 -6.21 -13.87
N SER A 111 3.02 -6.63 -15.12
CA SER A 111 2.10 -6.19 -16.17
C SER A 111 0.65 -6.53 -15.84
N ARG A 112 0.39 -7.73 -15.33
CA ARG A 112 -0.96 -8.11 -14.88
C ARG A 112 -1.47 -7.20 -13.77
N GLY A 113 -0.65 -6.92 -12.75
CA GLY A 113 -1.07 -6.10 -11.61
C GLY A 113 -1.38 -4.65 -12.01
N VAL A 114 -0.57 -4.08 -12.90
CA VAL A 114 -0.72 -2.73 -13.44
C VAL A 114 -1.95 -2.63 -14.34
N THR A 115 -2.02 -3.50 -15.34
CA THR A 115 -3.06 -3.47 -16.38
C THR A 115 -4.44 -3.81 -15.80
N ARG A 116 -4.53 -4.77 -14.86
CA ARG A 116 -5.79 -5.11 -14.18
C ARG A 116 -6.41 -3.90 -13.47
N CYS A 117 -5.59 -3.05 -12.85
CA CYS A 117 -6.04 -1.84 -12.19
C CYS A 117 -6.12 -0.60 -13.07
N ARG A 118 -5.86 -0.76 -14.39
CA ARG A 118 -5.91 0.32 -15.39
C ARG A 118 -5.01 1.50 -15.00
N MET A 119 -3.84 1.20 -14.44
CA MET A 119 -2.91 2.24 -14.01
C MET A 119 -2.36 2.96 -15.23
N GLU A 120 -2.49 4.29 -15.25
CA GLU A 120 -1.85 5.13 -16.27
C GLU A 120 -0.57 5.75 -15.72
N ALA A 121 -0.51 5.95 -14.40
CA ALA A 121 0.69 6.38 -13.73
C ALA A 121 0.92 5.68 -12.38
N ILE A 122 2.18 5.48 -12.01
CA ILE A 122 2.55 4.82 -10.75
C ILE A 122 3.82 5.38 -10.13
N ALA A 123 3.81 5.60 -8.81
CA ALA A 123 5.02 5.78 -8.03
C ALA A 123 5.54 4.45 -7.49
N LEU A 124 6.80 4.12 -7.74
CA LEU A 124 7.36 2.80 -7.44
C LEU A 124 7.74 2.62 -5.95
N GLU A 125 7.70 3.66 -5.12
CA GLU A 125 7.99 3.52 -3.69
C GLU A 125 6.94 2.65 -2.99
N PRO A 126 7.30 1.65 -2.16
CA PRO A 126 8.66 1.33 -1.72
C PRO A 126 9.44 0.35 -2.59
N THR A 127 8.81 -0.28 -3.60
CA THR A 127 9.44 -1.25 -4.50
C THR A 127 10.25 -0.60 -5.62
N THR A 128 11.14 0.34 -5.31
CA THR A 128 11.94 1.04 -6.33
C THR A 128 12.90 0.11 -7.07
N ASP A 129 13.18 -1.10 -6.57
CA ASP A 129 13.96 -2.13 -7.25
C ASP A 129 13.29 -2.70 -8.52
N VAL A 130 12.04 -2.34 -8.81
CA VAL A 130 11.33 -2.77 -10.02
C VAL A 130 11.53 -1.82 -11.22
N VAL A 131 12.42 -0.81 -11.14
CA VAL A 131 12.71 0.09 -12.28
C VAL A 131 13.04 -0.69 -13.56
N PRO A 132 13.93 -1.71 -13.56
CA PRO A 132 14.27 -2.43 -14.79
C PRO A 132 13.04 -3.10 -15.42
N ILE A 133 12.16 -3.65 -14.58
CA ILE A 133 10.91 -4.28 -15.02
C ILE A 133 9.99 -3.24 -15.63
N ALA A 134 9.76 -2.11 -14.95
CA ALA A 134 8.92 -1.04 -15.45
C ALA A 134 9.43 -0.47 -16.80
N VAL A 135 10.74 -0.31 -16.96
CA VAL A 135 11.35 0.13 -18.24
C VAL A 135 11.10 -0.90 -19.35
N ALA A 136 11.29 -2.19 -19.06
CA ALA A 136 11.13 -3.26 -20.04
C ALA A 136 9.67 -3.49 -20.46
N THR A 137 8.73 -3.42 -19.51
CA THR A 137 7.31 -3.69 -19.77
C THR A 137 6.52 -2.48 -20.26
N SER A 138 7.09 -1.28 -20.14
CA SER A 138 6.42 -0.01 -20.47
C SER A 138 7.28 0.85 -21.41
N PRO A 139 7.52 0.39 -22.66
CA PRO A 139 8.48 1.03 -23.57
C PRO A 139 8.09 2.47 -23.98
N LYS A 140 6.81 2.82 -23.89
CA LYS A 140 6.29 4.16 -24.21
C LYS A 140 6.18 5.08 -22.99
N ALA A 141 6.33 4.54 -21.77
CA ALA A 141 6.19 5.34 -20.56
C ALA A 141 7.27 6.41 -20.47
N LYS A 142 6.87 7.58 -19.97
CA LYS A 142 7.74 8.65 -19.50
C LYS A 142 8.05 8.43 -18.02
N PHE A 143 9.24 8.81 -17.59
CA PHE A 143 9.73 8.62 -16.23
C PHE A 143 10.01 9.96 -15.58
N ILE A 144 9.55 10.14 -14.35
CA ILE A 144 9.79 11.37 -13.58
C ILE A 144 10.58 11.02 -12.32
N LEU A 145 11.86 11.36 -12.33
CA LEU A 145 12.77 11.24 -11.18
C LEU A 145 12.66 12.50 -10.32
N THR A 146 11.80 12.43 -9.31
CA THR A 146 11.80 13.42 -8.22
C THR A 146 13.02 13.24 -7.32
N TRP A 147 13.72 14.32 -7.02
CA TRP A 147 14.96 14.25 -6.25
C TRP A 147 15.15 15.46 -5.33
N ARG A 148 16.10 15.34 -4.40
CA ARG A 148 16.65 16.41 -3.56
C ARG A 148 18.02 15.99 -3.04
N SER A 149 18.73 16.88 -2.35
CA SER A 149 20.01 16.50 -1.71
C SER A 149 19.82 15.38 -0.70
N TYR A 150 20.83 14.52 -0.56
CA TYR A 150 20.80 13.38 0.36
C TYR A 150 20.48 13.82 1.80
N SER A 151 21.15 14.86 2.29
CA SER A 151 20.93 15.37 3.66
C SER A 151 19.49 15.86 3.89
N ALA A 152 18.88 16.50 2.90
CA ALA A 152 17.48 16.92 2.99
C ALA A 152 16.51 15.72 2.97
N TRP A 153 16.78 14.73 2.10
CA TRP A 153 16.03 13.49 2.01
C TRP A 153 16.12 12.68 3.31
N GLN A 154 17.32 12.53 3.88
CA GLN A 154 17.59 11.77 5.10
C GLN A 154 16.83 12.37 6.29
N ARG A 155 16.86 13.70 6.45
CA ARG A 155 16.06 14.40 7.49
C ARG A 155 14.57 14.16 7.32
N SER A 156 14.05 14.26 6.09
CA SER A 156 12.63 14.03 5.80
C SER A 156 12.21 12.59 6.11
N THR A 157 13.04 11.63 5.72
CA THR A 157 12.82 10.21 5.94
C THR A 157 12.89 9.84 7.42
N GLY A 158 13.84 10.40 8.18
CA GLY A 158 13.92 10.22 9.63
C GLY A 158 12.65 10.68 10.34
N GLY A 159 12.17 11.89 10.02
CA GLY A 159 10.91 12.40 10.59
C GLY A 159 9.69 11.55 10.21
N ALA A 160 9.62 11.09 8.95
CA ALA A 160 8.57 10.20 8.48
C ALA A 160 8.57 8.86 9.26
N ARG A 161 9.72 8.22 9.45
CA ARG A 161 9.85 6.95 10.18
C ARG A 161 9.34 7.05 11.62
N VAL A 162 9.62 8.15 12.32
CA VAL A 162 9.13 8.37 13.70
C VAL A 162 7.60 8.45 13.75
N LYS A 163 6.98 9.20 12.83
CA LYS A 163 5.51 9.30 12.72
C LYS A 163 4.89 7.92 12.44
N GLU A 164 5.46 7.18 11.51
CA GLU A 164 4.99 5.86 11.11
C GLU A 164 5.15 4.81 12.22
N ALA A 165 6.24 4.83 12.99
CA ALA A 165 6.44 3.90 14.11
C ALA A 165 5.37 4.07 15.21
N ARG A 166 5.04 5.31 15.57
CA ARG A 166 3.97 5.62 16.54
C ARG A 166 2.62 5.11 16.03
N PHE A 167 2.29 5.46 14.79
CA PHE A 167 1.04 5.07 14.17
C PHE A 167 0.89 3.54 14.05
N THR A 168 1.94 2.87 13.59
CA THR A 168 2.00 1.42 13.47
C THR A 168 1.79 0.72 14.81
N SER A 169 2.27 1.29 15.91
CA SER A 169 2.08 0.71 17.25
C SER A 169 0.61 0.71 17.67
N ILE A 170 -0.10 1.83 17.45
CA ILE A 170 -1.55 1.93 17.70
C ILE A 170 -2.30 0.94 16.82
N MET A 171 -2.00 0.94 15.52
CA MET A 171 -2.68 0.06 14.57
C MET A 171 -2.41 -1.41 14.82
N ARG A 172 -1.24 -1.79 15.33
CA ARG A 172 -0.93 -3.17 15.70
C ARG A 172 -1.85 -3.67 16.82
N VAL A 173 -2.23 -2.82 17.78
CA VAL A 173 -3.18 -3.17 18.84
C VAL A 173 -4.58 -3.34 18.24
N LEU A 174 -5.08 -2.33 17.52
CA LEU A 174 -6.43 -2.35 16.94
C LEU A 174 -6.65 -3.50 15.94
N ARG A 175 -5.60 -3.87 15.19
CA ARG A 175 -5.65 -5.00 14.24
C ARG A 175 -5.82 -6.35 14.93
N LYS A 176 -5.40 -6.53 16.20
CA LYS A 176 -5.51 -7.84 16.88
C LYS A 176 -6.97 -8.30 16.96
N GLY A 177 -7.91 -7.39 17.20
CA GLY A 177 -9.35 -7.70 17.25
C GLY A 177 -9.91 -8.20 15.93
N ASN A 178 -9.44 -7.64 14.83
CA ASN A 178 -9.84 -8.02 13.47
C ASN A 178 -9.24 -9.37 13.02
N ARG A 179 -8.32 -9.97 13.78
CA ARG A 179 -7.77 -11.31 13.48
C ARG A 179 -8.69 -12.44 13.93
N MET A 180 -9.61 -12.15 14.84
CA MET A 180 -10.40 -13.17 15.53
C MET A 180 -11.75 -13.36 14.87
N VAL A 181 -12.42 -12.24 14.57
CA VAL A 181 -13.72 -12.21 13.90
C VAL A 181 -13.53 -11.47 12.58
N PRO A 182 -14.03 -12.01 11.46
CA PRO A 182 -13.90 -11.42 10.13
C PRO A 182 -14.88 -10.26 9.95
N TRP A 183 -14.76 -9.23 10.79
CA TRP A 183 -15.71 -8.10 10.84
C TRP A 183 -15.84 -7.39 9.50
N ILE A 184 -14.73 -7.29 8.76
CA ILE A 184 -14.66 -6.64 7.46
C ILE A 184 -15.41 -7.44 6.40
N GLU A 185 -15.31 -8.77 6.43
CA GLU A 185 -16.02 -9.66 5.50
C GLU A 185 -17.51 -9.74 5.84
N ILE A 186 -17.85 -9.76 7.14
CA ILE A 186 -19.24 -9.67 7.58
C ILE A 186 -19.84 -8.34 7.10
N TRP A 187 -19.11 -7.24 7.29
CA TRP A 187 -19.48 -5.92 6.78
C TRP A 187 -19.64 -5.93 5.26
N ASP A 188 -18.69 -6.51 4.52
CA ASP A 188 -18.76 -6.57 3.06
C ASP A 188 -19.91 -7.46 2.57
N ARG A 189 -20.18 -8.58 3.23
CA ARG A 189 -21.33 -9.44 2.88
C ARG A 189 -22.66 -8.73 3.15
N ALA A 190 -22.73 -7.94 4.22
CA ALA A 190 -23.93 -7.19 4.58
C ALA A 190 -24.18 -5.99 3.65
N PHE A 191 -23.14 -5.23 3.30
CA PHE A 191 -23.29 -3.93 2.64
C PHE A 191 -22.64 -3.81 1.26
N GLY A 192 -21.77 -4.75 0.87
CA GLY A 192 -21.04 -4.77 -0.40
C GLY A 192 -20.17 -3.53 -0.66
N THR A 193 -19.87 -2.73 0.37
CA THR A 193 -19.14 -1.46 0.19
C THR A 193 -17.66 -1.71 -0.12
N ILE A 194 -17.05 -2.71 0.54
CA ILE A 194 -15.63 -3.04 0.37
C ILE A 194 -15.40 -3.65 -1.00
N ARG A 195 -16.25 -4.59 -1.43
CA ARG A 195 -16.20 -5.22 -2.75
C ARG A 195 -16.27 -4.17 -3.86
N ARG A 196 -17.21 -3.22 -3.76
CA ARG A 196 -17.34 -2.12 -4.74
C ARG A 196 -16.07 -1.28 -4.80
N VAL A 197 -15.50 -0.91 -3.65
CA VAL A 197 -14.23 -0.15 -3.59
C VAL A 197 -13.08 -0.96 -4.21
N ARG A 198 -12.99 -2.26 -3.91
CA ARG A 198 -11.96 -3.18 -4.44
C ARG A 198 -12.08 -3.38 -5.94
N GLU A 199 -13.29 -3.60 -6.45
CA GLU A 199 -13.56 -3.82 -7.87
C GLU A 199 -13.31 -2.55 -8.70
N ALA A 200 -13.69 -1.39 -8.17
CA ALA A 200 -13.42 -0.10 -8.81
C ALA A 200 -11.92 0.19 -8.83
N GLY A 201 -11.23 -0.07 -7.72
CA GLY A 201 -9.81 0.20 -7.53
C GLY A 201 -9.47 1.69 -7.59
N ASP A 202 -10.42 2.59 -7.42
CA ASP A 202 -10.12 4.03 -7.57
C ASP A 202 -9.09 4.49 -6.54
N PRO A 203 -8.13 5.38 -6.91
CA PRO A 203 -7.18 5.90 -5.95
C PRO A 203 -7.88 6.49 -4.72
N PHE A 204 -7.36 6.21 -3.53
CA PHE A 204 -8.06 6.46 -2.25
C PHE A 204 -8.47 7.91 -2.05
N HIS A 205 -7.69 8.83 -2.62
CA HIS A 205 -7.95 10.27 -2.55
C HIS A 205 -9.28 10.71 -3.16
N PHE A 206 -9.90 9.86 -3.99
CA PHE A 206 -11.18 10.14 -4.65
C PHE A 206 -12.31 9.21 -4.21
N SER A 207 -12.07 8.31 -3.26
CA SER A 207 -13.12 7.40 -2.82
C SER A 207 -14.23 8.18 -2.12
N LYS A 208 -15.47 8.02 -2.60
CA LYS A 208 -16.66 8.63 -1.96
C LYS A 208 -16.90 8.01 -0.57
N ASP A 209 -16.49 6.77 -0.38
CA ASP A 209 -16.64 6.02 0.87
C ASP A 209 -15.32 5.96 1.65
N LEU A 210 -14.88 7.14 2.13
CA LEU A 210 -13.60 7.29 2.85
C LEU A 210 -13.52 6.45 4.12
N THR A 211 -14.63 6.21 4.81
CA THR A 211 -14.65 5.44 6.07
C THR A 211 -14.41 3.96 5.79
N THR A 212 -15.18 3.35 4.88
CA THR A 212 -14.96 1.96 4.45
C THR A 212 -13.56 1.79 3.87
N SER A 213 -13.15 2.74 3.03
CA SER A 213 -11.82 2.73 2.40
C SER A 213 -10.71 2.78 3.45
N PHE A 214 -10.83 3.63 4.46
CA PHE A 214 -9.87 3.70 5.55
C PHE A 214 -9.86 2.42 6.41
N LEU A 215 -11.02 1.88 6.77
CA LEU A 215 -11.11 0.61 7.51
C LEU A 215 -10.45 -0.53 6.73
N TYR A 216 -10.78 -0.67 5.45
CA TYR A 216 -10.21 -1.67 4.57
C TYR A 216 -8.68 -1.49 4.44
N ARG A 217 -8.22 -0.26 4.26
CA ARG A 217 -6.79 0.08 4.29
C ARG A 217 -6.16 -0.39 5.59
N VAL A 218 -6.69 0.02 6.74
CA VAL A 218 -6.06 -0.33 8.02
C VAL A 218 -5.99 -1.84 8.20
N VAL A 219 -7.00 -2.61 7.82
CA VAL A 219 -7.04 -4.06 8.03
C VAL A 219 -6.18 -4.83 7.02
N CYS A 220 -6.26 -4.45 5.73
CA CYS A 220 -5.60 -5.17 4.63
C CYS A 220 -4.34 -4.48 4.08
N ASN A 221 -3.83 -3.42 4.72
CA ASN A 221 -2.57 -2.79 4.31
C ASN A 221 -1.46 -3.85 4.29
N GLY A 222 -0.85 -4.01 3.11
CA GLY A 222 0.19 -4.98 2.85
C GLY A 222 1.47 -4.78 3.66
N TYR A 223 1.81 -3.54 4.07
CA TYR A 223 3.12 -3.24 4.67
C TYR A 223 3.46 -4.19 5.84
N GLY A 224 2.50 -4.67 6.62
CA GLY A 224 2.79 -5.59 7.74
C GLY A 224 3.01 -7.06 7.36
N TRP A 225 3.01 -7.43 6.08
CA TRP A 225 2.85 -8.83 5.66
C TRP A 225 4.18 -9.56 5.50
N PRO A 226 4.27 -10.85 5.87
CA PRO A 226 5.49 -11.63 5.72
C PRO A 226 6.00 -11.76 4.28
N MET A 227 5.08 -11.71 3.29
CA MET A 227 5.42 -11.76 1.86
C MET A 227 5.93 -10.42 1.30
N GLN A 228 5.93 -9.38 2.13
CA GLN A 228 6.34 -8.04 1.77
C GLN A 228 7.51 -7.66 2.64
N ASP A 229 8.71 -7.88 2.13
CA ASP A 229 9.89 -7.32 2.73
C ASP A 229 10.07 -5.84 2.33
N HIS A 230 8.98 -5.08 2.40
CA HIS A 230 8.98 -3.68 2.03
C HIS A 230 10.01 -2.89 2.86
N THR A 231 10.28 -3.27 4.12
CA THR A 231 11.33 -2.67 4.95
C THR A 231 12.75 -2.98 4.50
N ASN A 232 13.00 -4.09 3.80
CA ASN A 232 14.31 -4.42 3.24
C ASN A 232 14.33 -4.37 1.69
N ARG A 233 13.34 -3.72 1.05
CA ARG A 233 13.27 -3.49 -0.41
C ARG A 233 13.21 -2.01 -0.80
N GLY A 234 13.55 -1.74 -2.06
CA GLY A 234 13.63 -0.42 -2.70
C GLY A 234 13.90 0.78 -1.77
N THR A 235 12.91 1.63 -1.53
CA THR A 235 13.05 2.85 -0.71
C THR A 235 13.49 2.57 0.72
N TYR A 236 13.17 1.41 1.31
CA TYR A 236 13.56 1.10 2.69
C TYR A 236 14.80 0.21 2.80
N LYS A 237 15.34 -0.33 1.67
CA LYS A 237 16.77 -0.72 1.60
C LYS A 237 17.68 0.42 2.06
N SER A 238 17.20 1.67 1.99
CA SER A 238 17.87 2.88 2.47
C SER A 238 18.03 3.00 4.01
N ARG A 239 18.31 1.89 4.71
CA ARG A 239 19.42 1.99 5.67
C ARG A 239 20.70 2.47 4.97
N GLY A 240 20.78 2.25 3.65
CA GLY A 240 21.78 2.76 2.74
C GLY A 240 22.10 4.23 2.96
N GLY A 241 23.38 4.49 3.19
CA GLY A 241 23.96 5.82 3.24
C GLY A 241 23.79 6.58 1.93
N GLU A 242 24.47 7.71 1.84
CA GLU A 242 24.47 8.57 0.66
C GLU A 242 24.75 7.82 -0.65
N GLU A 243 25.69 6.88 -0.61
CA GLU A 243 26.07 6.04 -1.75
C GLU A 243 24.88 5.27 -2.34
N ALA A 244 24.08 4.59 -1.52
CA ALA A 244 22.93 3.83 -2.01
C ALA A 244 21.86 4.76 -2.60
N TYR A 245 21.66 5.93 -1.97
CA TYR A 245 20.71 6.92 -2.44
C TYR A 245 21.10 7.47 -3.82
N LEU A 246 22.37 7.85 -3.99
CA LEU A 246 22.90 8.35 -5.25
C LEU A 246 22.98 7.25 -6.32
N GLY A 247 23.35 6.03 -5.91
CA GLY A 247 23.43 4.85 -6.77
C GLY A 247 22.09 4.54 -7.44
N HIS A 248 20.99 4.58 -6.69
CA HIS A 248 19.64 4.38 -7.25
C HIS A 248 19.25 5.47 -8.25
N GLN A 249 19.58 6.74 -7.98
CA GLN A 249 19.35 7.80 -8.96
C GLN A 249 20.16 7.58 -10.24
N ASN A 250 21.42 7.16 -10.11
CA ASN A 250 22.28 6.87 -11.24
C ASN A 250 21.80 5.66 -12.06
N GLU A 251 21.29 4.62 -11.39
CA GLU A 251 20.66 3.47 -12.02
C GLU A 251 19.47 3.91 -12.91
N ILE A 252 18.60 4.78 -12.39
CA ILE A 252 17.47 5.33 -13.16
C ILE A 252 17.97 6.10 -14.39
N ARG A 253 18.97 6.97 -14.23
CA ARG A 253 19.57 7.73 -15.34
C ARG A 253 20.20 6.83 -16.40
N THR A 254 20.69 5.67 -16.01
CA THR A 254 21.32 4.68 -16.89
C THR A 254 20.27 3.86 -17.65
N LEU A 255 19.23 3.39 -16.95
CA LEU A 255 18.21 2.51 -17.52
C LEU A 255 17.19 3.24 -18.38
N VAL A 256 16.84 4.48 -18.02
CA VAL A 256 15.82 5.25 -18.72
C VAL A 256 16.45 6.09 -19.84
N PRO A 257 16.01 5.96 -21.11
CA PRO A 257 16.47 6.82 -22.19
C PRO A 257 16.23 8.30 -21.88
N LYS A 258 17.22 9.16 -22.17
CA LYS A 258 17.19 10.60 -21.83
C LYS A 258 15.92 11.33 -22.28
N GLY A 259 15.41 11.04 -23.48
CA GLY A 259 14.18 11.64 -23.99
C GLY A 259 12.89 11.21 -23.26
N ARG A 260 12.98 10.20 -22.38
CA ARG A 260 11.87 9.69 -21.55
C ARG A 260 12.08 9.98 -20.06
N LEU A 261 13.10 10.74 -19.66
CA LEU A 261 13.38 11.05 -18.26
C LEU A 261 13.25 12.54 -17.98
N LEU A 262 12.45 12.89 -16.97
CA LEU A 262 12.40 14.22 -16.37
C LEU A 262 12.96 14.17 -14.96
N GLU A 263 14.01 14.93 -14.70
CA GLU A 263 14.46 15.20 -13.33
C GLU A 263 13.64 16.35 -12.75
N PHE A 264 12.96 16.09 -11.63
CA PHE A 264 11.95 17.00 -11.08
C PHE A 264 12.26 17.40 -9.63
N ASP A 265 12.81 18.59 -9.44
CA ASP A 265 12.96 19.19 -8.11
C ASP A 265 11.66 19.91 -7.74
N VAL A 266 10.84 19.28 -6.88
CA VAL A 266 9.55 19.84 -6.44
C VAL A 266 9.65 21.19 -5.73
N SER A 267 10.85 21.65 -5.37
CA SER A 267 11.05 22.99 -4.80
C SER A 267 11.30 24.07 -5.85
N LYS A 268 11.61 23.68 -7.09
CA LYS A 268 11.96 24.59 -8.19
C LYS A 268 11.04 24.45 -9.39
N HIS A 269 10.57 23.24 -9.66
CA HIS A 269 9.72 22.92 -10.80
C HIS A 269 8.25 22.86 -10.38
N GLY A 270 7.36 23.10 -11.34
CA GLY A 270 5.92 23.07 -11.14
C GLY A 270 5.17 22.57 -12.37
N TRP A 271 4.01 23.20 -12.66
CA TRP A 271 3.14 22.80 -13.76
C TRP A 271 3.82 22.93 -15.13
N VAL A 272 4.59 23.98 -15.35
CA VAL A 272 5.18 24.28 -16.66
C VAL A 272 6.13 23.16 -17.13
N GLU A 273 7.02 22.70 -16.26
CA GLU A 273 7.95 21.62 -16.57
C GLU A 273 7.23 20.28 -16.75
N LEU A 274 6.25 20.00 -15.88
CA LEU A 274 5.48 18.75 -15.91
C LEU A 274 4.65 18.65 -17.19
N GLU A 275 3.86 19.68 -17.51
CA GLU A 275 2.99 19.73 -18.69
C GLU A 275 3.79 19.66 -19.99
N ARG A 276 4.91 20.40 -20.07
CA ARG A 276 5.82 20.36 -21.22
C ARG A 276 6.37 18.95 -21.42
N PHE A 277 6.89 18.33 -20.36
CA PHE A 277 7.45 16.99 -20.47
C PHE A 277 6.40 15.95 -20.85
N LEU A 278 5.17 16.07 -20.32
CA LEU A 278 4.07 15.16 -20.62
C LEU A 278 3.44 15.42 -22.00
N ASN A 279 3.73 16.55 -22.65
CA ASN A 279 3.04 17.02 -23.85
C ASN A 279 1.53 17.17 -23.62
N ARG A 280 1.13 17.66 -22.44
CA ARG A 280 -0.26 17.82 -22.04
C ARG A 280 -0.45 19.13 -21.29
N SER A 281 -1.20 20.06 -21.88
CA SER A 281 -1.61 21.28 -21.20
C SER A 281 -2.88 21.04 -20.39
N SER A 282 -2.93 21.55 -19.17
CA SER A 282 -4.15 21.60 -18.37
C SER A 282 -4.61 23.02 -18.04
N GLY A 283 -3.91 24.04 -18.55
CA GLY A 283 -4.17 25.44 -18.22
C GLY A 283 -3.82 25.79 -16.77
N ARG A 284 -3.03 24.97 -16.09
CA ARG A 284 -2.67 25.16 -14.67
C ARG A 284 -1.36 25.93 -14.48
N ALA A 285 -0.67 26.28 -15.56
CA ALA A 285 0.49 27.16 -15.51
C ALA A 285 0.14 28.45 -14.72
N GLY A 286 0.95 28.78 -13.71
CA GLY A 286 0.72 29.90 -12.81
C GLY A 286 -0.08 29.58 -11.54
N THR A 287 -0.72 28.41 -11.45
CA THR A 287 -1.33 27.95 -10.18
C THR A 287 -0.29 27.27 -9.27
N PRO A 288 -0.50 27.24 -7.94
CA PRO A 288 0.38 26.51 -7.04
C PRO A 288 0.45 25.02 -7.40
N PHE A 289 1.67 24.46 -7.40
CA PHE A 289 1.85 23.02 -7.55
C PHE A 289 1.35 22.29 -6.28
N PRO A 290 0.71 21.11 -6.38
CA PRO A 290 0.13 20.46 -5.21
C PRO A 290 1.20 19.98 -4.22
N HIS A 291 1.08 20.40 -2.97
CA HIS A 291 1.90 19.94 -1.85
C HIS A 291 1.04 19.25 -0.79
N PRO A 292 0.59 18.00 -1.04
CA PRO A 292 -0.42 17.37 -0.20
C PRO A 292 0.14 16.92 1.16
N ARG A 293 1.46 16.95 1.36
CA ARG A 293 2.13 16.65 2.64
C ARG A 293 2.81 17.90 3.19
N THR A 294 2.61 18.16 4.48
CA THR A 294 3.27 19.27 5.21
C THR A 294 4.04 18.73 6.41
N LYS A 295 4.97 19.53 6.95
CA LYS A 295 5.77 19.15 8.12
C LYS A 295 4.91 18.95 9.37
N ASP A 296 3.82 19.70 9.47
CA ASP A 296 2.91 19.75 10.63
C ASP A 296 1.91 18.59 10.68
N MET A 297 1.88 17.74 9.65
CA MET A 297 1.05 16.54 9.64
C MET A 297 1.40 15.60 10.81
N ARG A 298 0.39 15.03 11.47
CA ARG A 298 0.58 14.14 12.63
C ARG A 298 1.06 12.75 12.20
N THR A 299 0.64 12.32 11.02
CA THR A 299 0.93 11.03 10.39
C THR A 299 1.46 11.27 8.98
N ASN A 300 2.06 10.24 8.35
CA ASN A 300 2.39 10.30 6.92
C ASN A 300 1.20 9.95 6.02
N ASP A 301 0.06 9.61 6.62
CA ASP A 301 -1.12 9.13 5.93
C ASP A 301 -2.01 10.31 5.54
N MET A 302 -2.05 10.62 4.23
CA MET A 302 -2.78 11.78 3.74
C MET A 302 -4.31 11.61 3.90
N ILE A 303 -4.83 10.39 3.95
CA ILE A 303 -6.26 10.15 4.20
C ILE A 303 -6.59 10.57 5.64
N MET A 304 -5.72 10.20 6.59
CA MET A 304 -5.91 10.54 7.98
C MET A 304 -5.87 12.03 8.23
N GLU A 305 -4.88 12.71 7.65
CA GLU A 305 -4.70 14.15 7.86
C GLU A 305 -5.84 14.95 7.24
N ARG A 306 -6.26 14.61 6.01
CA ARG A 306 -7.33 15.33 5.31
C ARG A 306 -8.72 15.00 5.83
N HIS A 307 -8.91 13.80 6.39
CA HIS A 307 -10.22 13.32 6.84
C HIS A 307 -10.16 12.87 8.30
N PHE A 308 -9.58 13.72 9.16
CA PHE A 308 -9.30 13.39 10.55
C PHE A 308 -10.55 12.97 11.35
N ALA A 309 -11.69 13.64 11.12
CA ALA A 309 -12.95 13.28 11.79
C ALA A 309 -13.42 11.86 11.42
N ARG A 310 -13.44 11.52 10.12
CA ARG A 310 -13.82 10.18 9.62
C ARG A 310 -12.84 9.11 10.09
N THR A 311 -11.57 9.45 10.12
CA THR A 311 -10.49 8.60 10.63
C THR A 311 -10.66 8.29 12.10
N LYS A 312 -10.97 9.29 12.95
CA LYS A 312 -11.27 9.08 14.37
C LYS A 312 -12.46 8.15 14.56
N TRP A 313 -13.49 8.30 13.75
CA TRP A 313 -14.66 7.42 13.80
C TRP A 313 -14.31 5.97 13.42
N ALA A 314 -13.52 5.79 12.37
CA ALA A 314 -13.05 4.46 11.97
C ALA A 314 -12.13 3.82 13.04
N LEU A 315 -11.26 4.61 13.68
CA LEU A 315 -10.45 4.17 14.82
C LEU A 315 -11.32 3.73 16.00
N PHE A 316 -12.35 4.51 16.33
CA PHE A 316 -13.32 4.18 17.37
C PHE A 316 -14.04 2.87 17.06
N LEU A 317 -14.56 2.70 15.84
CA LEU A 317 -15.16 1.43 15.41
C LEU A 317 -14.19 0.26 15.58
N MET A 318 -12.95 0.39 15.12
CA MET A 318 -11.96 -0.69 15.29
C MET A 318 -11.69 -1.02 16.76
N ALA A 319 -11.69 -0.02 17.65
CA ALA A 319 -11.56 -0.23 19.08
C ALA A 319 -12.78 -0.99 19.65
N VAL A 320 -14.00 -0.64 19.25
CA VAL A 320 -15.22 -1.36 19.63
C VAL A 320 -15.18 -2.81 19.13
N LEU A 321 -14.86 -3.02 17.85
CA LEU A 321 -14.73 -4.35 17.27
C LEU A 321 -13.64 -5.18 17.98
N HIS A 322 -12.55 -4.54 18.40
CA HIS A 322 -11.52 -5.21 19.19
C HIS A 322 -11.99 -5.60 20.59
N ALA A 323 -12.70 -4.72 21.28
CA ALA A 323 -13.31 -5.02 22.57
C ALA A 323 -14.33 -6.17 22.46
N LEU A 324 -15.20 -6.15 21.45
CA LEU A 324 -16.16 -7.22 21.18
C LEU A 324 -15.48 -8.56 20.89
N SER A 325 -14.46 -8.59 20.02
CA SER A 325 -13.68 -9.81 19.77
C SER A 325 -13.04 -10.36 21.05
N THR A 326 -12.56 -9.48 21.93
CA THR A 326 -11.93 -9.85 23.20
C THR A 326 -12.96 -10.43 24.17
N ALA A 327 -14.12 -9.79 24.31
CA ALA A 327 -15.22 -10.27 25.14
C ALA A 327 -15.77 -11.62 24.65
N LEU A 328 -15.93 -11.80 23.33
CA LEU A 328 -16.38 -13.05 22.73
C LEU A 328 -15.41 -14.20 23.02
N LEU A 329 -14.10 -13.96 22.89
CA LEU A 329 -13.13 -14.97 23.24
C LEU A 329 -13.18 -15.24 24.75
N ALA A 330 -13.35 -14.23 25.60
CA ALA A 330 -13.42 -14.41 27.06
C ALA A 330 -14.58 -15.29 27.48
N ALA A 331 -15.75 -15.04 26.90
CA ALA A 331 -16.90 -15.91 27.06
C ALA A 331 -16.63 -17.33 26.56
N ALA A 332 -15.97 -17.50 25.41
CA ALA A 332 -15.66 -18.80 24.84
C ALA A 332 -14.62 -19.61 25.65
N LEU A 333 -13.62 -18.96 26.25
CA LEU A 333 -12.67 -19.62 27.15
C LEU A 333 -13.34 -19.99 28.48
N GLY A 334 -14.15 -19.07 29.03
CA GLY A 334 -14.90 -19.32 30.26
C GLY A 334 -15.88 -20.49 30.13
N SER A 335 -16.60 -20.59 29.02
CA SER A 335 -17.51 -21.73 28.75
C SER A 335 -16.78 -23.06 28.54
N ALA A 336 -15.51 -23.01 28.16
CA ALA A 336 -14.63 -24.18 28.05
C ALA A 336 -13.94 -24.54 29.39
N GLY A 337 -14.23 -23.84 30.48
CA GLY A 337 -13.58 -24.04 31.78
C GLY A 337 -12.10 -23.58 31.81
N LEU A 338 -11.66 -22.82 30.80
CA LEU A 338 -10.32 -22.29 30.72
C LEU A 338 -10.26 -20.91 31.41
N LYS A 339 -9.24 -20.71 32.24
CA LYS A 339 -8.96 -19.38 32.82
C LYS A 339 -8.24 -18.51 31.78
N TRP A 340 -8.66 -17.26 31.71
CA TRP A 340 -8.12 -16.24 30.81
C TRP A 340 -6.71 -15.78 31.21
#